data_AF-E4VP56-F1
#
_entry.id   AF-E4VP56-F1
#
_cell.length_a   1.000
_cell.length_b   1.000
_cell.length_c   1.000
_cell.angle_alpha   90.00
_cell.angle_beta   90.00
_cell.angle_gamma   90.00
#
_symmetry.space_group_name_H-M   'P 1'
#
loop_
_entity.id
_entity.type
_entity.pdbx_description
1 polymer ?
#
loop_
_entity_poly.entity_id
_entity_poly.type
_entity_poly.pdbx_seq_one_letter_code
_entity_poly.pdbx_strand_id
1 'polypeptide(L)' 'FVKYAVPESTLRTVLQTVVHKVGKTQFGCPAYQGYCDDHCQDIEKKEGFCHGFKCECGIPMGF' A
#
# COMPACT_ATOMS: atom_id res chain seq x y z
N PHE A 1 -34.77 3.22 5.92
CA PHE A 1 -33.64 2.99 6.85
C PHE A 1 -33.05 1.62 6.56
N VAL A 2 -31.93 1.55 5.83
CA VAL A 2 -31.30 0.25 5.53
C VAL A 2 -30.47 -0.16 6.75
N LYS A 3 -30.97 -1.16 7.49
CA LYS A 3 -30.23 -1.82 8.60
C LYS A 3 -29.29 -2.85 7.99
N TYR A 4 -28.11 -2.42 7.55
CA TYR A 4 -27.01 -3.34 7.28
C TYR A 4 -26.48 -3.86 8.62
N ALA A 5 -27.10 -4.90 9.17
CA ALA A 5 -26.53 -5.66 10.27
C ALA A 5 -25.39 -6.51 9.72
N VAL A 6 -24.22 -5.88 9.54
CA VAL A 6 -23.01 -6.60 9.14
C VAL A 6 -22.55 -7.37 10.39
N PRO A 7 -22.44 -8.72 10.34
CA PRO A 7 -21.96 -9.48 11.48
C PRO A 7 -20.56 -8.98 11.89
N GLU A 8 -20.32 -8.88 13.20
CA GLU A 8 -19.07 -8.31 13.75
C GLU A 8 -17.82 -8.98 13.19
N SER A 9 -17.88 -10.30 12.95
CA SER A 9 -16.82 -11.09 12.32
C SER A 9 -16.52 -10.64 10.89
N THR A 10 -17.54 -10.35 10.08
CA THR A 10 -17.39 -9.85 8.72
C THR A 10 -16.81 -8.43 8.73
N LEU A 11 -17.28 -7.57 9.64
CA LEU A 11 -16.77 -6.21 9.77
C LEU A 11 -15.28 -6.21 10.16
N ARG A 12 -14.87 -7.07 11.11
CA ARG A 12 -13.47 -7.26 11.48
C ARG A 12 -12.61 -7.73 10.32
N THR A 13 -13.07 -8.70 9.53
CA THR A 13 -12.33 -9.21 8.37
C THR A 13 -12.17 -8.15 7.28
N VAL A 14 -13.22 -7.35 7.02
CA VAL A 14 -13.15 -6.25 6.06
C VAL A 14 -12.18 -5.17 6.55
N LEU A 15 -12.28 -4.75 7.82
CA LEU A 15 -11.34 -3.79 8.41
C LEU A 15 -9.91 -4.30 8.35
N GLN A 16 -9.66 -5.55 8.74
CA GLN A 16 -8.34 -6.17 8.65
C GLN A 16 -7.82 -6.19 7.22
N THR A 17 -8.67 -6.51 6.25
CA THR A 17 -8.28 -6.52 4.84
C THR A 17 -7.98 -5.12 4.33
N VAL A 18 -8.75 -4.11 4.76
CA VAL A 18 -8.53 -2.71 4.42
C VAL A 18 -7.25 -2.20 5.07
N VAL A 19 -7.02 -2.39 6.36
CA VAL A 19 -5.75 -1.97 6.99
C VAL A 19 -4.56 -2.75 6.45
N HIS A 20 -4.72 -4.03 6.09
CA HIS A 20 -3.66 -4.78 5.40
C HIS A 20 -3.46 -4.33 3.95
N LYS A 21 -4.45 -3.75 3.27
CA LYS A 21 -4.30 -3.20 1.90
C LYS A 21 -3.78 -1.77 1.92
N VAL A 22 -4.30 -0.93 2.81
CA VAL A 22 -3.92 0.48 3.00
C VAL A 22 -2.55 0.58 3.69
N GLY A 23 -2.28 -0.30 4.65
CA GLY A 23 -0.93 -0.45 5.19
C GLY A 23 0.05 -1.02 4.16
N LYS A 24 -0.44 -1.73 3.14
CA LYS A 24 0.37 -2.20 2.02
C LYS A 24 0.50 -1.20 0.88
N THR A 25 -0.40 -0.23 0.71
CA THR A 25 -0.19 0.97 -0.13
C THR A 25 0.85 1.85 0.55
N GLN A 26 2.04 1.29 0.72
CA GLN A 26 3.20 1.98 1.25
C GLN A 26 3.56 3.03 0.20
N PHE A 27 3.43 4.30 0.57
CA PHE A 27 3.89 5.43 -0.24
C PHE A 27 3.22 5.54 -1.60
N GLY A 28 1.90 5.37 -1.65
CA GLY A 28 1.09 5.70 -2.83
C GLY A 28 1.06 4.65 -3.95
N CYS A 29 1.81 3.54 -3.86
CA CYS A 29 1.78 2.49 -4.87
C CYS A 29 0.44 1.70 -4.90
N PRO A 30 -0.11 1.36 -6.08
CA PRO A 30 0.34 1.69 -7.43
C PRO A 30 -0.19 3.02 -7.97
N ALA A 31 -0.99 3.75 -7.20
CA ALA A 31 -1.68 4.96 -7.65
C ALA A 31 -0.74 6.12 -7.99
N TYR A 32 0.40 6.23 -7.29
CA TYR A 32 1.40 7.27 -7.53
C TYR A 32 2.80 6.81 -7.10
N GLN A 33 3.69 6.61 -8.08
CA GLN A 33 5.06 6.17 -7.83
C GLN A 33 5.96 7.27 -7.22
N GLY A 34 5.65 8.55 -7.44
CA GLY A 34 6.49 9.65 -6.94
C GLY A 34 6.62 9.67 -5.42
N TYR A 35 5.60 9.22 -4.67
CA TYR A 35 5.70 9.10 -3.21
C TYR A 35 6.65 7.97 -2.78
N CYS A 36 6.69 6.89 -3.54
CA CYS A 36 7.63 5.80 -3.30
C CYS A 36 9.07 6.23 -3.61
N ASP A 37 9.25 6.97 -4.71
CA ASP A 37 10.56 7.49 -5.09
C ASP A 37 11.11 8.51 -4.09
N ASP A 38 10.29 9.48 -3.70
CA ASP A 38 10.65 10.49 -2.69
C ASP A 38 10.99 9.83 -1.35
N HIS A 39 10.18 8.85 -0.92
CA HIS A 39 10.46 8.06 0.27
C HIS A 39 11.82 7.36 0.18
N CYS A 40 12.08 6.62 -0.90
CA CYS A 40 13.33 5.88 -1.08
C CYS A 40 14.56 6.80 -1.23
N GLN A 41 14.38 7.98 -1.83
CA GLN A 41 15.43 8.99 -1.89
C GLN A 41 15.75 9.56 -0.50
N ASP A 42 14.74 9.80 0.33
CA ASP A 42 14.91 10.35 1.69
C ASP A 42 15.62 9.35 2.62
N ILE A 43 15.18 8.09 2.65
CA ILE A 43 15.70 7.10 3.61
C ILE A 43 16.98 6.40 3.17
N GLU A 44 17.09 6.06 1.88
CA GLU A 44 18.16 5.22 1.36
C GLU A 44 19.00 5.91 0.28
N LYS A 45 18.59 7.09 -0.20
CA LYS A 45 19.19 7.79 -1.35
C LYS A 45 19.21 6.93 -2.61
N LYS A 46 18.15 6.14 -2.81
CA LYS A 46 17.96 5.25 -3.95
C LYS A 46 16.62 5.55 -4.61
N GLU A 47 16.49 5.19 -5.88
CA GLU A 47 15.21 5.27 -6.60
C GLU A 47 14.19 4.30 -6.02
N GLY A 48 12.93 4.73 -5.99
CA GLY A 48 11.80 3.93 -5.51
C GLY A 48 10.95 3.35 -6.65
N PHE A 49 10.61 2.08 -6.55
CA PHE A 49 9.84 1.35 -7.55
C PHE A 49 8.59 0.73 -6.93
N CYS A 50 7.44 0.91 -7.60
CA CYS A 50 6.20 0.24 -7.19
C CYS A 50 6.14 -1.18 -7.74
N HIS A 51 6.05 -2.18 -6.86
CA HIS A 51 5.78 -3.57 -7.20
C HIS A 51 4.40 -4.00 -6.69
N GLY A 52 3.41 -3.91 -7.57
CA GLY A 52 2.00 -4.03 -7.20
C GLY A 52 1.60 -2.90 -6.25
N PHE A 53 1.22 -3.26 -5.02
CA PHE A 53 0.88 -2.28 -3.99
C PHE A 53 2.08 -1.85 -3.14
N LYS A 54 3.24 -2.51 -3.27
CA LYS A 54 4.42 -2.25 -2.43
C LYS A 54 5.34 -1.23 -3.08
N CYS A 55 6.09 -0.50 -2.25
CA CYS A 55 7.22 0.33 -2.64
C CYS A 55 8.52 -0.41 -2.30
N GLU A 56 9.46 -0.50 -3.25
CA GLU A 56 10.78 -1.13 -3.10
C GLU A 56 11.88 -0.13 -3.48
N CYS A 57 12.94 -0.01 -2.67
CA CYS A 57 14.02 0.95 -2.89
C CYS A 57 15.26 0.28 -3.50
N GLY A 58 15.80 0.86 -4.58
CA GLY A 58 17.08 0.44 -5.16
C GLY A 58 17.08 -0.89 -5.91
N ILE A 59 15.91 -1.49 -6.16
CA ILE A 59 15.78 -2.65 -7.04
C ILE A 59 15.26 -2.13 -8.39
N PRO A 60 16.13 -1.91 -9.39
CA PRO A 60 15.64 -1.72 -10.75
C PRO A 60 14.89 -3.01 -11.11
N MET A 61 13.62 -2.89 -11.48
CA MET A 61 12.77 -4.03 -11.86
C MET A 61 13.46 -4.80 -13.00
N GLY A 62 14.16 -5.88 -12.63
CA GLY A 62 14.66 -6.88 -13.54
C GLY A 62 13.50 -7.80 -13.88
N PHE A 63 12.99 -7.64 -15.10
CA PHE A 63 12.25 -8.59 -15.94
C PHE A 63 11.28 -9.57 -15.25
#